data_AF-A0A4R0HM53-F1
#
_entry.id   AF-A0A4R0HM53-F1
#
_cell.length_a   1.000
_cell.length_b   1.000
_cell.length_c   1.000
_cell.angle_alpha   90.00
_cell.angle_beta   90.00
_cell.angle_gamma   90.00
#
_symmetry.space_group_name_H-M   'P 1'
#
loop_
_entity.id
_entity.type
_entity.pdbx_description
1 polymer ?
#
loop_
_entity_poly.entity_id
_entity_poly.type
_entity_poly.pdbx_seq_one_letter_code
_entity_poly.pdbx_strand_id
1 'polypeptide(L)'
;MAQDPYAYPPPHEDTLQNKFGERDKDKLKDKEYTAAAGRQLQLESGEVEIPRTYDAQHVQAIHAHLFQDVYEWAGQRRTVELHKSGPGGFAPLGQIDRYLADATKMIESADWPSMDLDQFAEKAAEVHAYVNQAHPHREGNGRAAKVFMQQVSELSNYQLDFTKCPPNAWNQRSMLTDPDLGKYEPVPDEMVPVFKHIAEERPGGPTQTLISSELKEARRVAGLDPSEAPARTTRAEGTTGARRGSSARGRSGQSTERS
;
A
#
# COMPACT_ATOMS: atom_id res chain seq x y z
N MET A 1 21.98 -8.32 -9.94
CA MET A 1 20.95 -7.74 -9.05
C MET A 1 20.70 -8.74 -7.93
N ALA A 2 20.16 -8.32 -6.77
CA ALA A 2 19.69 -9.31 -5.80
C ALA A 2 18.50 -10.07 -6.40
N GLN A 3 18.40 -11.38 -6.13
CA GLN A 3 17.28 -12.19 -6.57
C GLN A 3 16.01 -11.75 -5.84
N ASP A 4 14.87 -11.69 -6.54
CA ASP A 4 13.57 -11.46 -5.93
C ASP A 4 13.20 -12.65 -5.02
N PRO A 5 13.08 -12.49 -3.69
CA PRO A 5 12.77 -13.58 -2.77
C PRO A 5 11.34 -14.11 -2.94
N TYR A 6 10.47 -13.37 -3.65
CA TYR A 6 9.11 -13.81 -3.97
C TYR A 6 9.06 -14.67 -5.25
N ALA A 7 10.13 -14.72 -6.06
CA ALA A 7 10.22 -15.57 -7.24
C ALA A 7 10.86 -16.94 -6.91
N TYR A 8 10.66 -17.93 -7.77
CA TYR A 8 11.41 -19.19 -7.66
C TYR A 8 12.90 -19.02 -8.01
N PRO A 9 13.78 -19.93 -7.54
CA PRO A 9 15.16 -19.96 -8.01
C PRO A 9 15.24 -20.32 -9.50
N PRO A 10 16.37 -20.00 -10.16
CA PRO A 10 16.64 -20.43 -11.53
C PRO A 10 16.36 -21.93 -11.72
N PRO A 11 15.71 -22.34 -12.83
CA PRO A 11 15.42 -21.54 -14.02
C PRO A 11 14.08 -20.79 -14.02
N HIS A 12 13.35 -20.71 -12.90
CA HIS A 12 11.96 -20.20 -12.85
C HIS A 12 11.83 -18.80 -12.22
N GLU A 13 12.85 -17.96 -12.42
CA GLU A 13 12.98 -16.64 -11.79
C GLU A 13 11.96 -15.58 -12.28
N ASP A 14 11.17 -15.90 -13.30
CA ASP A 14 10.07 -15.09 -13.82
C ASP A 14 8.69 -15.39 -13.16
N THR A 15 8.64 -16.42 -12.32
CA THR A 15 7.41 -17.00 -11.76
C THR A 15 7.40 -16.89 -10.23
N LEU A 16 6.33 -16.30 -9.68
CA LEU A 16 6.19 -16.08 -8.23
C LEU A 16 5.92 -17.39 -7.46
N GLN A 17 6.48 -17.47 -6.25
CA GLN A 17 6.28 -18.59 -5.34
C GLN A 17 4.82 -18.70 -4.90
N ASN A 18 4.19 -19.83 -5.24
CA ASN A 18 2.75 -20.05 -5.13
C ASN A 18 2.41 -21.44 -4.53
N LYS A 19 1.24 -21.52 -3.91
CA LYS A 19 0.69 -22.71 -3.24
C LYS A 19 0.34 -23.85 -4.20
N PHE A 20 0.14 -23.55 -5.48
CA PHE A 20 -0.16 -24.57 -6.50
C PHE A 20 1.08 -25.37 -6.94
N GLY A 21 2.28 -24.96 -6.55
CA GLY A 21 3.51 -25.56 -7.08
C GLY A 21 3.73 -25.30 -8.57
N GLU A 22 3.10 -24.28 -9.14
CA GLU A 22 3.26 -23.93 -10.56
C GLU A 22 4.60 -23.23 -10.81
N ARG A 23 5.22 -23.50 -11.96
CA ARG A 23 6.53 -22.97 -12.40
C ARG A 23 6.50 -22.34 -13.80
N ASP A 24 5.34 -22.41 -14.45
CA ASP A 24 5.03 -21.74 -15.70
C ASP A 24 4.24 -20.46 -15.38
N LYS A 25 4.79 -19.32 -15.81
CA LYS A 25 4.26 -17.98 -15.52
C LYS A 25 2.84 -17.76 -16.04
N ASP A 26 2.54 -18.23 -17.24
CA ASP A 26 1.23 -18.02 -17.86
C ASP A 26 0.19 -18.95 -17.23
N LYS A 27 0.55 -20.21 -16.91
CA LYS A 27 -0.31 -21.10 -16.12
C LYS A 27 -0.57 -20.57 -14.71
N LEU A 28 0.42 -19.95 -14.07
CA LEU A 28 0.24 -19.33 -12.75
C LEU A 28 -0.75 -18.18 -12.83
N LYS A 29 -0.64 -17.31 -13.84
CA LYS A 29 -1.56 -16.20 -14.07
C LYS A 29 -3.01 -16.65 -14.21
N ASP A 30 -3.27 -17.72 -14.97
CA ASP A 30 -4.63 -18.25 -15.16
C ASP A 30 -5.20 -18.86 -13.85
N LYS A 31 -4.36 -19.61 -13.11
CA LYS A 31 -4.71 -20.18 -11.80
C LYS A 31 -5.00 -19.10 -10.76
N GLU A 32 -4.15 -18.09 -10.68
CA GLU A 32 -4.31 -16.93 -9.79
C GLU A 32 -5.59 -16.16 -10.13
N TYR A 33 -5.84 -15.88 -11.41
CA TYR A 33 -7.05 -15.19 -11.85
C TYR A 33 -8.32 -15.93 -11.40
N THR A 34 -8.36 -17.26 -11.63
CA THR A 34 -9.51 -18.09 -11.25
C THR A 34 -9.72 -18.12 -9.74
N ALA A 35 -8.66 -18.31 -8.95
CA ALA A 35 -8.73 -18.33 -7.49
C ALA A 35 -9.17 -16.97 -6.91
N ALA A 36 -8.55 -15.88 -7.35
CA ALA A 36 -8.86 -14.54 -6.89
C ALA A 36 -10.28 -14.09 -7.29
N ALA A 37 -10.77 -14.47 -8.46
CA ALA A 37 -12.15 -14.20 -8.88
C ALA A 37 -13.17 -14.91 -7.98
N GLY A 38 -12.93 -16.17 -7.61
CA GLY A 38 -13.76 -16.89 -6.64
C GLY A 38 -13.82 -16.19 -5.29
N ARG A 39 -12.67 -15.70 -4.79
CA ARG A 39 -12.60 -14.93 -3.53
C ARG A 39 -13.26 -13.56 -3.62
N GLN A 40 -13.15 -12.87 -4.76
CA GLN A 40 -13.84 -11.60 -4.99
C GLN A 40 -15.36 -11.78 -4.96
N LEU A 41 -15.89 -12.82 -5.60
CA LEU A 41 -17.33 -13.14 -5.57
C LEU A 41 -17.86 -13.38 -4.15
N GLN A 42 -17.06 -13.96 -3.23
CA GLN A 42 -17.44 -14.12 -1.82
C GLN A 42 -17.57 -12.77 -1.07
N LEU A 43 -16.81 -11.75 -1.46
CA LEU A 43 -16.95 -10.39 -0.90
C LEU A 43 -18.16 -9.67 -1.51
N GLU A 44 -18.35 -9.80 -2.82
CA GLU A 44 -19.45 -9.17 -3.57
C GLU A 44 -20.83 -9.77 -3.23
N SER A 45 -20.88 -11.05 -2.85
CA SER A 45 -22.11 -11.73 -2.41
C SER A 45 -22.45 -11.50 -0.93
N GLY A 46 -21.52 -10.94 -0.14
CA GLY A 46 -21.64 -10.85 1.31
C GLY A 46 -21.43 -12.18 2.06
N GLU A 47 -20.92 -13.23 1.40
CA GLU A 47 -20.54 -14.50 2.07
C GLU A 47 -19.38 -14.28 3.07
N VAL A 48 -18.49 -13.34 2.77
CA VAL A 48 -17.39 -12.92 3.65
C VAL A 48 -17.40 -11.41 3.83
N GLU A 49 -17.52 -10.97 5.09
CA GLU A 49 -17.35 -9.56 5.44
C GLU A 49 -15.95 -9.26 5.96
N ILE A 50 -15.30 -8.28 5.35
CA ILE A 50 -14.08 -7.66 5.88
C ILE A 50 -14.49 -6.37 6.62
N PRO A 51 -14.01 -6.12 7.86
CA PRO A 51 -14.28 -4.87 8.57
C PRO A 51 -13.76 -3.65 7.82
N ARG A 52 -14.64 -2.67 7.57
CA ARG A 52 -14.32 -1.42 6.87
C ARG A 52 -13.55 -0.45 7.77
N THR A 53 -12.29 -0.74 8.08
CA THR A 53 -11.41 0.13 8.88
C THR A 53 -10.77 1.28 8.09
N TYR A 54 -10.92 1.27 6.75
CA TYR A 54 -10.43 2.30 5.82
C TYR A 54 -8.94 2.64 5.91
N ASP A 55 -8.14 1.69 6.40
CA ASP A 55 -6.73 1.88 6.67
C ASP A 55 -5.83 0.82 6.04
N ALA A 56 -4.54 0.85 6.38
CA ALA A 56 -3.57 -0.12 5.89
C ALA A 56 -3.95 -1.57 6.26
N GLN A 57 -4.64 -1.81 7.38
CA GLN A 57 -5.10 -3.15 7.75
C GLN A 57 -6.25 -3.59 6.85
N HIS A 58 -7.16 -2.69 6.47
CA HIS A 58 -8.22 -2.97 5.51
C HIS A 58 -7.65 -3.45 4.16
N VAL A 59 -6.69 -2.70 3.60
CA VAL A 59 -6.04 -3.02 2.32
C VAL A 59 -5.28 -4.36 2.38
N GLN A 60 -4.62 -4.65 3.51
CA GLN A 60 -3.95 -5.94 3.75
C GLN A 60 -4.96 -7.10 3.92
N ALA A 61 -6.09 -6.90 4.60
CA ALA A 61 -7.12 -7.90 4.81
C ALA A 61 -7.83 -8.29 3.49
N ILE A 62 -8.14 -7.30 2.65
CA ILE A 62 -8.66 -7.52 1.30
C ILE A 62 -7.69 -8.38 0.49
N HIS A 63 -6.39 -8.01 0.47
CA HIS A 63 -5.39 -8.81 -0.24
C HIS A 63 -5.21 -10.21 0.37
N ALA A 64 -5.26 -10.35 1.70
CA ALA A 64 -5.21 -11.65 2.36
C ALA A 64 -6.33 -12.55 1.81
N HIS A 65 -7.59 -12.08 1.86
CA HIS A 65 -8.74 -12.85 1.40
C HIS A 65 -8.68 -13.17 -0.10
N LEU A 66 -8.32 -12.22 -0.96
CA LEU A 66 -8.26 -12.41 -2.41
C LEU A 66 -7.18 -13.41 -2.84
N PHE A 67 -6.04 -13.49 -2.13
CA PHE A 67 -4.86 -14.24 -2.59
C PHE A 67 -4.44 -15.39 -1.66
N GLN A 68 -5.19 -15.67 -0.58
CA GLN A 68 -4.87 -16.72 0.41
C GLN A 68 -4.61 -18.11 -0.19
N ASP A 69 -5.28 -18.48 -1.28
CA ASP A 69 -5.10 -19.79 -1.93
C ASP A 69 -3.94 -19.81 -2.94
N VAL A 70 -3.41 -18.64 -3.31
CA VAL A 70 -2.32 -18.51 -4.30
C VAL A 70 -0.97 -18.32 -3.61
N TYR A 71 -0.89 -17.44 -2.61
CA TYR A 71 0.38 -16.94 -2.08
C TYR A 71 0.49 -17.12 -0.56
N GLU A 72 1.65 -17.59 -0.09
CA GLU A 72 1.96 -17.66 1.35
C GLU A 72 2.09 -16.27 2.00
N TRP A 73 2.43 -15.28 1.19
CA TRP A 73 2.58 -13.88 1.60
C TRP A 73 1.30 -13.05 1.39
N ALA A 74 0.14 -13.68 1.15
CA ALA A 74 -1.13 -12.97 0.97
C ALA A 74 -1.45 -12.06 2.18
N GLY A 75 -1.65 -10.77 1.92
CA GLY A 75 -1.88 -9.74 2.95
C GLY A 75 -0.62 -9.21 3.63
N GLN A 76 0.57 -9.68 3.24
CA GLN A 76 1.84 -9.15 3.74
C GLN A 76 2.36 -8.03 2.84
N ARG A 77 2.90 -6.97 3.47
CA ARG A 77 3.60 -5.91 2.75
C ARG A 77 4.85 -6.46 2.03
N ARG A 78 5.15 -5.89 0.86
CA ARG A 78 6.35 -6.22 0.09
C ARG A 78 7.61 -5.82 0.86
N THR A 79 8.67 -6.60 0.65
CA THR A 79 10.00 -6.38 1.22
C THR A 79 11.06 -6.01 0.17
N VAL A 80 10.63 -5.85 -1.09
CA VAL A 80 11.46 -5.41 -2.21
C VAL A 80 10.92 -4.13 -2.83
N GLU A 81 11.81 -3.35 -3.45
CA GLU A 81 11.39 -2.20 -4.25
C GLU A 81 10.79 -2.65 -5.58
N LEU A 82 9.76 -1.92 -6.01
CA LEU A 82 9.05 -2.14 -7.27
C LEU A 82 9.07 -0.86 -8.10
N HIS A 83 9.25 -1.02 -9.40
CA HIS A 83 9.26 0.07 -10.37
C HIS A 83 8.05 -0.06 -11.30
N LYS A 84 7.47 1.08 -11.71
CA LYS A 84 6.48 1.10 -12.79
C LYS A 84 7.20 0.95 -14.13
N SER A 85 6.46 0.53 -15.16
CA SER A 85 6.92 0.56 -16.55
C SER A 85 6.93 1.99 -17.10
N GLY A 86 7.85 2.84 -16.64
CA GLY A 86 7.92 4.25 -17.04
C GLY A 86 8.86 5.10 -16.16
N PRO A 87 8.86 6.43 -16.35
CA PRO A 87 9.59 7.36 -15.50
C PRO A 87 8.87 7.56 -14.15
N GLY A 88 8.96 6.56 -13.28
CA GLY A 88 8.29 6.57 -11.98
C GLY A 88 8.56 5.28 -11.19
N GLY A 89 8.63 5.40 -9.87
CA GLY A 89 8.65 4.26 -8.96
C GLY A 89 7.40 4.29 -8.09
N PHE A 90 6.98 3.13 -7.60
CA PHE A 90 6.07 3.11 -6.46
C PHE A 90 6.78 3.70 -5.22
N ALA A 91 6.02 3.95 -4.15
CA ALA A 91 6.57 4.45 -2.89
C ALA A 91 7.81 3.62 -2.44
N PRO A 92 8.93 4.24 -2.02
CA PRO A 92 10.00 3.49 -1.37
C PRO A 92 9.46 2.71 -0.17
N LEU A 93 10.06 1.57 0.17
CA LEU A 93 9.58 0.67 1.24
C LEU A 93 9.27 1.40 2.55
N GLY A 94 10.09 2.38 2.93
CA GLY A 94 9.90 3.20 4.14
C GLY A 94 8.78 4.26 4.07
N GLN A 95 8.10 4.41 2.93
CA GLN A 95 7.02 5.38 2.72
C GLN A 95 5.64 4.74 2.50
N ILE A 96 5.54 3.42 2.30
CA ILE A 96 4.27 2.70 2.05
C ILE A 96 3.22 3.06 3.11
N ASP A 97 3.60 3.00 4.38
CA ASP A 97 2.69 3.27 5.50
C ASP A 97 2.24 4.74 5.56
N ARG A 98 3.09 5.67 5.10
CA ARG A 98 2.75 7.10 5.05
C ARG A 98 1.67 7.36 4.00
N TYR A 99 1.81 6.82 2.79
CA TYR A 99 0.79 6.95 1.74
C TYR A 99 -0.55 6.34 2.16
N LEU A 100 -0.54 5.16 2.79
CA LEU A 100 -1.78 4.53 3.29
C LEU A 100 -2.41 5.32 4.45
N ALA A 101 -1.60 5.87 5.36
CA ALA A 101 -2.08 6.72 6.44
C ALA A 101 -2.64 8.06 5.92
N ASP A 102 -2.05 8.64 4.89
CA ASP A 102 -2.57 9.87 4.26
C ASP A 102 -3.88 9.59 3.49
N ALA A 103 -3.99 8.47 2.77
CA ALA A 103 -5.28 8.01 2.20
C ALA A 103 -6.36 7.79 3.27
N THR A 104 -5.99 7.21 4.42
CA THR A 104 -6.91 7.03 5.58
C THR A 104 -7.44 8.39 6.05
N LYS A 105 -6.57 9.40 6.23
CA LYS A 105 -6.98 10.75 6.63
C LYS A 105 -7.92 11.40 5.60
N MET A 106 -7.69 11.18 4.30
CA MET A 106 -8.55 11.69 3.24
C MET A 106 -9.95 11.08 3.30
N ILE A 107 -10.05 9.78 3.55
CA ILE A 107 -11.35 9.10 3.74
C ILE A 107 -12.05 9.62 5.00
N GLU A 108 -11.32 9.75 6.11
CA GLU A 108 -11.86 10.14 7.43
C GLU A 108 -12.21 11.63 7.60
N SER A 109 -11.74 12.51 6.71
CA SER A 109 -11.99 13.97 6.77
C SER A 109 -13.00 14.47 5.73
N ALA A 110 -13.43 13.61 4.81
CA ALA A 110 -14.41 13.94 3.78
C ALA A 110 -15.86 13.67 4.23
N ASP A 111 -16.77 14.56 3.85
CA ASP A 111 -18.22 14.40 4.01
C ASP A 111 -18.81 13.67 2.79
N TRP A 112 -18.49 12.38 2.66
CA TRP A 112 -18.91 11.55 1.52
C TRP A 112 -20.45 11.52 1.28
N PRO A 113 -21.32 11.53 2.30
CA PRO A 113 -22.77 11.62 2.10
C PRO A 113 -23.26 12.93 1.44
N SER A 114 -22.51 14.03 1.59
CA SER A 114 -22.89 15.33 1.02
C SER A 114 -22.36 15.56 -0.40
N MET A 115 -21.51 14.66 -0.92
CA MET A 115 -20.84 14.86 -2.20
C MET A 115 -21.79 14.70 -3.39
N ASP A 116 -21.66 15.62 -4.35
CA ASP A 116 -22.12 15.39 -5.72
C ASP A 116 -21.15 14.47 -6.49
N LEU A 117 -21.49 14.16 -7.75
CA LEU A 117 -20.73 13.24 -8.59
C LEU A 117 -19.30 13.73 -8.87
N ASP A 118 -19.09 15.04 -8.97
CA ASP A 118 -17.80 15.61 -9.33
C ASP A 118 -16.89 15.64 -8.10
N GLN A 119 -17.43 16.06 -6.95
CA GLN A 119 -16.77 15.98 -5.66
C GLN A 119 -16.41 14.53 -5.28
N PHE A 120 -17.31 13.58 -5.52
CA PHE A 120 -17.06 12.15 -5.31
C PHE A 120 -15.94 11.64 -6.23
N ALA A 121 -15.98 11.98 -7.52
CA ALA A 121 -14.99 11.53 -8.49
C ALA A 121 -13.59 12.08 -8.18
N GLU A 122 -13.49 13.36 -7.78
CA GLU A 122 -12.25 13.99 -7.32
C GLU A 122 -11.70 13.30 -6.06
N LYS A 123 -12.53 13.10 -5.02
CA LYS A 123 -12.10 12.48 -3.77
C LYS A 123 -11.72 11.00 -3.95
N ALA A 124 -12.47 10.26 -4.76
CA ALA A 124 -12.17 8.86 -5.07
C ALA A 124 -10.86 8.73 -5.87
N ALA A 125 -10.60 9.63 -6.82
CA ALA A 125 -9.35 9.69 -7.56
C ALA A 125 -8.15 10.00 -6.66
N GLU A 126 -8.28 10.95 -5.73
CA GLU A 126 -7.26 11.30 -4.75
C GLU A 126 -6.90 10.10 -3.85
N VAL A 127 -7.90 9.47 -3.21
CA VAL A 127 -7.70 8.29 -2.35
C VAL A 127 -7.07 7.14 -3.14
N HIS A 128 -7.55 6.88 -4.36
CA HIS A 128 -6.98 5.86 -5.23
C HIS A 128 -5.51 6.13 -5.58
N ALA A 129 -5.16 7.38 -5.92
CA ALA A 129 -3.80 7.75 -6.29
C ALA A 129 -2.80 7.45 -5.15
N TYR A 130 -3.16 7.73 -3.89
CA TYR A 130 -2.33 7.39 -2.72
C TYR A 130 -2.20 5.88 -2.50
N VAL A 131 -3.30 5.12 -2.59
CA VAL A 131 -3.28 3.64 -2.44
C VAL A 131 -2.47 2.98 -3.56
N ASN A 132 -2.64 3.45 -4.80
CA ASN A 132 -1.91 2.99 -5.98
C ASN A 132 -0.40 3.29 -5.87
N GLN A 133 -0.04 4.48 -5.35
CA GLN A 133 1.35 4.88 -5.15
C GLN A 133 2.02 4.12 -4.00
N ALA A 134 1.30 3.85 -2.91
CA ALA A 134 1.80 3.01 -1.81
C ALA A 134 2.23 1.63 -2.32
N HIS A 135 1.42 1.03 -3.20
CA HIS A 135 1.63 -0.27 -3.83
C HIS A 135 2.12 -1.34 -2.83
N PRO A 136 1.34 -1.62 -1.76
CA PRO A 136 1.86 -2.26 -0.55
C PRO A 136 2.29 -3.73 -0.72
N HIS A 137 1.79 -4.47 -1.71
CA HIS A 137 2.05 -5.91 -1.88
C HIS A 137 2.98 -6.20 -3.06
N ARG A 138 3.46 -7.44 -3.19
CA ARG A 138 4.38 -7.85 -4.27
C ARG A 138 3.68 -7.94 -5.63
N GLU A 139 2.45 -8.44 -5.67
CA GLU A 139 1.57 -8.56 -6.83
C GLU A 139 0.12 -8.44 -6.29
N GLY A 140 -0.89 -8.28 -7.14
CA GLY A 140 -2.30 -8.26 -6.73
C GLY A 140 -2.85 -6.90 -6.31
N ASN A 141 -2.00 -5.87 -6.19
CA ASN A 141 -2.36 -4.52 -5.72
C ASN A 141 -3.57 -3.92 -6.44
N GLY A 142 -3.64 -4.03 -7.78
CA GLY A 142 -4.75 -3.46 -8.55
C GLY A 142 -6.13 -4.09 -8.26
N ARG A 143 -6.18 -5.40 -7.93
CA ARG A 143 -7.42 -6.08 -7.52
C ARG A 143 -7.83 -5.67 -6.11
N ALA A 144 -6.88 -5.68 -5.16
CA ALA A 144 -7.14 -5.24 -3.80
C ALA A 144 -7.56 -3.76 -3.72
N ALA A 145 -6.94 -2.88 -4.51
CA ALA A 145 -7.30 -1.46 -4.58
C ALA A 145 -8.71 -1.24 -5.15
N LYS A 146 -9.15 -2.01 -6.16
CA LYS A 146 -10.52 -1.91 -6.70
C LYS A 146 -11.57 -2.28 -5.65
N VAL A 147 -11.39 -3.40 -4.96
CA VAL A 147 -12.29 -3.82 -3.86
C VAL A 147 -12.29 -2.79 -2.72
N PHE A 148 -11.12 -2.27 -2.34
CA PHE A 148 -11.02 -1.19 -1.35
C PHE A 148 -11.79 0.07 -1.78
N MET A 149 -11.66 0.50 -3.05
CA MET A 149 -12.39 1.67 -3.56
C MET A 149 -13.90 1.42 -3.67
N GLN A 150 -14.34 0.20 -3.99
CA GLN A 150 -15.74 -0.23 -3.88
C GLN A 150 -16.25 -0.01 -2.45
N GLN A 151 -15.49 -0.46 -1.45
CA GLN A 151 -15.86 -0.30 -0.03
C GLN A 151 -15.75 1.14 0.47
N VAL A 152 -14.85 1.97 -0.07
CA VAL A 152 -14.82 3.43 0.18
C VAL A 152 -16.08 4.09 -0.38
N SER A 153 -16.57 3.66 -1.55
CA SER A 153 -17.81 4.21 -2.13
C SER A 153 -19.07 3.93 -1.30
N GLU A 154 -19.05 2.95 -0.38
CA GLU A 154 -20.15 2.67 0.58
C GLU A 154 -20.45 3.87 1.51
N LEU A 155 -19.50 4.81 1.66
CA LEU A 155 -19.63 6.06 2.41
C LEU A 155 -20.42 7.15 1.67
N SER A 156 -20.70 6.97 0.37
CA SER A 156 -21.25 8.01 -0.51
C SER A 156 -22.58 7.62 -1.14
N ASN A 157 -23.22 8.57 -1.83
CA ASN A 157 -24.38 8.32 -2.68
C ASN A 157 -24.05 7.54 -3.97
N TYR A 158 -22.82 7.04 -4.13
CA TYR A 158 -22.35 6.41 -5.37
C TYR A 158 -21.83 4.99 -5.15
N GLN A 159 -21.94 4.17 -6.19
CA GLN A 159 -21.29 2.85 -6.32
C GLN A 159 -20.40 2.84 -7.57
N LEU A 160 -19.39 1.96 -7.60
CA LEU A 160 -18.42 1.87 -8.68
C LEU A 160 -18.65 0.63 -9.55
N ASP A 161 -19.08 0.83 -10.79
CA ASP A 161 -19.15 -0.22 -11.82
C ASP A 161 -17.86 -0.24 -12.65
N PHE A 162 -16.88 -1.04 -12.19
CA PHE A 162 -15.63 -1.24 -12.90
C PHE A 162 -15.78 -1.89 -14.29
N THR A 163 -16.93 -2.46 -14.66
CA THR A 163 -17.13 -3.03 -16.00
C THR A 163 -17.21 -1.95 -17.09
N LYS A 164 -17.57 -0.72 -16.73
CA LYS A 164 -17.58 0.45 -17.62
C LYS A 164 -16.18 0.93 -18.03
N CYS A 165 -15.13 0.56 -17.28
CA CYS A 165 -13.76 0.94 -17.62
C CYS A 165 -12.95 -0.30 -18.05
N PRO A 166 -12.55 -0.42 -19.34
CA PRO A 166 -11.79 -1.58 -19.79
C PRO A 166 -10.40 -1.62 -19.11
N PRO A 167 -9.86 -2.81 -18.78
CA PRO A 167 -8.67 -2.93 -17.94
C PRO A 167 -7.43 -2.16 -18.44
N ASN A 168 -7.26 -2.04 -19.76
CA ASN A 168 -6.17 -1.26 -20.36
C ASN A 168 -6.29 0.24 -20.07
N ALA A 169 -7.50 0.82 -20.17
CA ALA A 169 -7.74 2.23 -19.88
C ALA A 169 -7.55 2.52 -18.39
N TRP A 170 -8.07 1.65 -17.51
CA TRP A 170 -7.84 1.74 -16.07
C TRP A 170 -6.34 1.76 -15.75
N ASN A 171 -5.59 0.80 -16.29
CA ASN A 171 -4.15 0.69 -16.03
C ASN A 171 -3.38 1.90 -16.58
N GLN A 172 -3.70 2.39 -17.77
CA GLN A 172 -3.06 3.57 -18.36
C GLN A 172 -3.26 4.83 -17.50
N ARG A 173 -4.50 5.13 -17.09
CA ARG A 173 -4.78 6.31 -16.24
C ARG A 173 -4.20 6.13 -14.83
N SER A 174 -4.22 4.91 -14.28
CA SER A 174 -3.58 4.59 -12.99
C SER A 174 -2.05 4.69 -13.04
N MET A 175 -1.41 4.51 -14.19
CA MET A 175 0.02 4.76 -14.33
C MET A 175 0.33 6.27 -14.22
N LEU A 176 -0.54 7.12 -14.74
CA LEU A 176 -0.37 8.58 -14.75
C LEU A 176 -0.59 9.25 -13.38
N THR A 177 -0.99 8.51 -12.33
CA THR A 177 -1.12 9.07 -10.97
C THR A 177 0.20 9.14 -10.20
N ASP A 178 1.35 9.09 -10.87
CA ASP A 178 2.65 9.26 -10.22
C ASP A 178 2.79 10.68 -9.64
N PRO A 179 3.51 10.86 -8.51
CA PRO A 179 3.98 12.17 -8.10
C PRO A 179 4.91 12.79 -9.15
N ASP A 180 4.80 14.11 -9.32
CA ASP A 180 5.78 14.90 -10.08
C ASP A 180 7.22 14.62 -9.60
N LEU A 181 8.22 14.79 -10.47
CA LEU A 181 9.61 14.47 -10.17
C LEU A 181 10.11 15.21 -8.91
N GLY A 182 10.41 14.45 -7.85
CA GLY A 182 10.87 14.98 -6.57
C GLY A 182 9.76 15.48 -5.63
N LYS A 183 8.48 15.22 -5.94
CA LYS A 183 7.32 15.43 -5.07
C LYS A 183 6.94 14.15 -4.32
N TYR A 184 6.12 14.32 -3.30
CA TYR A 184 5.51 13.21 -2.55
C TYR A 184 4.07 12.98 -3.01
N GLU A 185 3.38 14.05 -3.37
CA GLU A 185 1.95 14.11 -3.63
C GLU A 185 1.63 13.47 -5.01
N PRO A 186 0.85 12.37 -5.07
CA PRO A 186 0.34 11.79 -6.31
C PRO A 186 -0.60 12.76 -7.06
N VAL A 187 -0.64 12.68 -8.39
CA VAL A 187 -1.50 13.52 -9.24
C VAL A 187 -2.77 12.76 -9.64
N PRO A 188 -3.98 13.08 -9.11
CA PRO A 188 -5.17 12.27 -9.33
C PRO A 188 -5.93 12.57 -10.63
N ASP A 189 -5.62 13.69 -11.30
CA ASP A 189 -6.38 14.31 -12.40
C ASP A 189 -6.86 13.33 -13.47
N GLU A 190 -5.97 12.44 -13.91
CA GLU A 190 -6.22 11.45 -14.97
C GLU A 190 -7.21 10.34 -14.57
N MET A 191 -7.41 10.14 -13.26
CA MET A 191 -8.40 9.21 -12.70
C MET A 191 -9.75 9.86 -12.41
N VAL A 192 -9.84 11.19 -12.25
CA VAL A 192 -11.11 11.89 -12.02
C VAL A 192 -12.17 11.57 -13.10
N PRO A 193 -11.90 11.68 -14.42
CA PRO A 193 -12.89 11.32 -15.44
C PRO A 193 -13.19 9.81 -15.48
N VAL A 194 -12.27 8.96 -15.00
CA VAL A 194 -12.52 7.51 -14.87
C VAL A 194 -13.52 7.25 -13.74
N PHE A 195 -13.30 7.80 -12.55
CA PHE A 195 -14.21 7.68 -11.41
C PHE A 195 -15.60 8.26 -11.73
N LYS A 196 -15.66 9.44 -12.38
CA LYS A 196 -16.91 10.04 -12.86
C LYS A 196 -17.67 9.16 -13.87
N HIS A 197 -16.96 8.38 -14.70
CA HIS A 197 -17.57 7.49 -15.69
C HIS A 197 -18.08 6.16 -15.11
N ILE A 198 -17.35 5.58 -14.15
CA ILE A 198 -17.73 4.30 -13.53
C ILE A 198 -18.72 4.45 -12.37
N ALA A 199 -18.89 5.67 -11.84
CA ALA A 199 -19.83 5.94 -10.76
C ALA A 199 -21.30 5.81 -11.22
N GLU A 200 -22.12 5.26 -10.35
CA GLU A 200 -23.58 5.21 -10.46
C GLU A 200 -24.21 5.68 -9.16
N GLU A 201 -25.42 6.26 -9.21
CA GLU A 201 -26.19 6.51 -8.00
C GLU A 201 -26.48 5.20 -7.27
N ARG A 202 -26.18 5.16 -5.96
CA ARG A 202 -26.36 4.02 -5.07
C ARG A 202 -27.83 3.96 -4.62
N PRO A 203 -28.60 2.91 -4.98
CA PRO A 203 -29.96 2.76 -4.49
C PRO A 203 -29.99 2.65 -2.96
N GLY A 204 -30.76 3.51 -2.30
CA GLY A 204 -30.82 3.58 -0.84
C GLY A 204 -29.82 4.52 -0.17
N GLY A 205 -28.93 5.17 -0.93
CA GLY A 205 -27.95 6.12 -0.39
C GLY A 205 -26.78 5.45 0.34
N PRO A 206 -26.00 6.20 1.14
CA PRO A 206 -24.79 5.70 1.79
C PRO A 206 -25.12 4.55 2.75
N THR A 207 -24.50 3.40 2.51
CA THR A 207 -24.74 2.18 3.30
C THR A 207 -24.11 2.26 4.69
N GLN A 208 -23.12 3.15 4.86
CA GLN A 208 -22.53 3.47 6.16
C GLN A 208 -22.99 4.85 6.63
N THR A 209 -24.03 4.88 7.46
CA THR A 209 -24.70 6.14 7.83
C THR A 209 -23.87 7.00 8.80
N LEU A 210 -23.10 6.40 9.71
CA LEU A 210 -22.33 7.11 10.75
C LEU A 210 -21.12 6.28 11.17
N ILE A 211 -19.92 6.55 10.65
CA ILE A 211 -18.72 5.91 11.21
C ILE A 211 -17.50 6.83 11.41
N SER A 212 -17.52 8.08 10.96
CA SER A 212 -16.37 8.98 11.17
C SER A 212 -16.08 9.27 12.65
N SER A 213 -17.09 9.29 13.54
CA SER A 213 -16.90 9.44 14.99
C SER A 213 -16.66 8.11 15.69
N GLU A 214 -17.42 7.06 15.35
CA GLU A 214 -17.39 5.78 16.06
C GLU A 214 -16.18 4.91 15.69
N LEU A 215 -15.72 4.90 14.43
CA LEU A 215 -14.43 4.27 14.10
C LEU A 215 -13.26 5.06 14.68
N LYS A 216 -13.29 6.40 14.70
CA LYS A 216 -12.22 7.19 15.33
C LYS A 216 -12.11 6.88 16.81
N GLU A 217 -13.23 6.87 17.54
CA GLU A 217 -13.22 6.53 18.96
C GLU A 217 -12.83 5.06 19.19
N ALA A 218 -13.34 4.11 18.39
CA ALA A 218 -12.94 2.71 18.51
C ALA A 218 -11.45 2.47 18.21
N ARG A 219 -10.88 3.12 17.19
CA ARG A 219 -9.44 3.03 16.85
C ARG A 219 -8.58 3.71 17.91
N ARG A 220 -9.04 4.83 18.47
CA ARG A 220 -8.40 5.53 19.60
C ARG A 220 -8.37 4.65 20.86
N VAL A 221 -9.50 4.07 21.24
CA VAL A 221 -9.61 3.13 22.37
C VAL A 221 -8.78 1.86 22.14
N ALA A 222 -8.63 1.40 20.88
CA ALA A 222 -7.82 0.25 20.52
C ALA A 222 -6.31 0.55 20.34
N GLY A 223 -5.86 1.81 20.44
CA GLY A 223 -4.47 2.20 20.19
C GLY A 223 -4.00 2.00 18.73
N LEU A 224 -4.95 2.08 17.78
CA LEU A 224 -4.73 1.91 16.34
C LEU A 224 -4.70 3.25 15.58
N ASP A 225 -4.61 4.38 16.30
CA ASP A 225 -4.50 5.71 15.71
C ASP A 225 -3.10 5.92 15.09
N PRO A 226 -2.98 6.14 13.76
CA PRO A 226 -1.69 6.34 13.10
C PRO A 226 -0.98 7.64 13.52
N SER A 227 -1.62 8.56 14.24
CA SER A 227 -1.00 9.77 14.80
C SER A 227 -0.22 9.51 16.10
N GLU A 228 -0.48 8.40 16.80
CA GLU A 228 0.19 8.04 18.07
C GLU A 228 1.33 7.02 17.89
N ALA A 229 1.65 6.60 16.66
CA ALA A 229 2.76 5.70 16.38
C ALA A 229 4.08 6.31 16.93
N PRO A 230 4.79 5.63 17.86
CA PRO A 230 5.91 6.23 18.57
C PRO A 230 7.04 6.56 17.59
N ALA A 231 7.43 7.84 17.56
CA ALA A 231 8.57 8.31 16.79
C ALA A 231 9.79 7.44 17.14
N ARG A 232 10.31 6.69 16.15
CA ARG A 232 11.49 5.84 16.33
C ARG A 232 12.64 6.69 16.84
N THR A 233 12.96 6.55 18.13
CA THR A 233 14.15 7.13 18.74
C THR A 233 15.38 6.57 18.04
N THR A 234 15.98 7.38 17.18
CA THR A 234 17.28 7.09 16.56
C THR A 234 18.35 7.12 17.64
N ARG A 235 18.61 5.94 18.22
CA ARG A 235 19.70 5.77 19.18
C ARG A 235 21.03 5.93 18.44
N ALA A 236 21.58 7.13 18.48
CA ALA A 236 22.89 7.42 17.91
C ALA A 236 23.97 6.63 18.69
N GLU A 237 24.59 5.65 18.03
CA GLU A 237 25.77 4.96 18.56
C GLU A 237 27.01 5.87 18.46
N GLY A 238 27.12 6.78 19.42
CA GLY A 238 28.30 7.62 19.61
C GLY A 238 29.51 6.80 20.02
N THR A 239 30.31 6.35 19.06
CA THR A 239 31.65 5.82 19.31
C THR A 239 32.59 6.95 19.71
N THR A 240 33.18 6.93 20.91
CA THR A 240 34.53 7.46 21.22
C THR A 240 34.91 7.28 22.70
N GLY A 241 36.21 7.16 23.00
CA GLY A 241 36.75 7.69 24.26
C GLY A 241 37.17 6.71 25.36
N ALA A 242 37.87 5.62 25.05
CA ALA A 242 38.54 4.82 26.08
C ALA A 242 39.70 5.57 26.76
N ARG A 243 39.45 6.22 27.91
CA ARG A 243 40.51 6.71 28.81
C ARG A 243 41.15 5.52 29.53
N ARG A 244 42.44 5.25 29.27
CA ARG A 244 43.31 4.51 30.20
C ARG A 244 44.34 5.45 30.81
N GLY A 245 44.43 5.42 32.14
CA GLY A 245 45.35 6.25 32.92
C GLY A 245 46.81 5.81 32.79
N SER A 246 47.70 6.75 33.07
CA SER A 246 49.16 6.61 33.03
C SER A 246 49.71 5.72 34.15
N SER A 247 50.80 5.00 33.87
CA SER A 247 51.72 4.51 34.90
C SER A 247 53.14 4.26 34.35
N ALA A 248 54.12 4.78 35.10
CA ALA A 248 55.50 4.33 35.23
C ALA A 248 56.52 4.40 34.05
N ARG A 249 57.46 5.35 34.23
CA ARG A 249 58.94 5.18 34.23
C ARG A 249 59.68 4.69 32.97
N GLY A 250 60.74 5.43 32.62
CA GLY A 250 61.82 4.92 31.77
C GLY A 250 62.61 6.00 31.04
N ARG A 251 63.38 6.85 31.75
CA ARG A 251 64.30 7.81 31.12
C ARG A 251 65.74 7.49 31.52
N SER A 252 66.46 6.80 30.65
CA SER A 252 67.93 6.66 30.68
C SER A 252 68.47 7.26 29.39
N GLY A 253 69.29 8.30 29.50
CA GLY A 253 69.93 8.92 28.34
C GLY A 253 71.43 8.64 28.31
N GLN A 254 71.98 8.62 27.10
CA GLN A 254 73.36 8.92 26.71
C GLN A 254 73.33 9.13 25.17
N SER A 255 73.89 10.22 24.64
CA SER A 255 75.27 10.32 24.12
C SER A 255 75.54 9.42 22.89
N THR A 256 76.20 9.83 21.80
CA THR A 256 76.73 11.14 21.36
C THR A 256 76.34 11.39 19.87
N GLU A 257 76.77 12.37 19.06
CA GLU A 257 77.92 13.31 19.13
C GLU A 257 77.62 14.67 18.45
N ARG A 258 78.25 14.96 17.30
CA ARG A 258 78.43 16.26 16.65
C ARG A 258 78.42 16.09 15.13
N SER A 259 77.90 17.07 14.41
CA SER A 259 78.70 18.02 13.61
C SER A 259 77.85 19.23 13.24
#